data_AF-A0A6L3ERI9-F1
#
_entry.id   AF-A0A6L3ERI9-F1
#
_cell.length_a   1.000
_cell.length_b   1.000
_cell.length_c   1.000
_cell.angle_alpha   90.00
_cell.angle_beta   90.00
_cell.angle_gamma   90.00
#
_symmetry.space_group_name_H-M   'P 1'
#
loop_
_entity.id
_entity.type
_entity.pdbx_description
1 polymer ?
#
loop_
_entity_poly.entity_id
_entity_poly.type
_entity_poly.pdbx_seq_one_letter_code
_entity_poly.pdbx_strand_id
1 'polypeptide(L)'
;MTAPWKIESLVELIRRRYPEWQDFTHPQFVKDEIAYKQATISKAAELLSKSALNALIANGEFDECVERVDKIARDNNMLGRNVPSAGDTAVFTHPSLDKPTFCTQIRNLLYGDRPTP
;
A
#
# COMPACT_ATOMS: atom_id res chain seq x y z
N MET A 1 13.79 19.79 16.69
CA MET A 1 12.86 19.64 17.83
C MET A 1 11.64 20.49 17.57
N THR A 2 10.45 19.90 17.55
CA THR A 2 9.18 20.60 17.33
C THR A 2 8.80 21.33 18.61
N ALA A 3 8.38 22.59 18.52
CA ALA A 3 8.02 23.36 19.71
C ALA A 3 6.77 22.78 20.40
N PRO A 4 6.71 22.73 21.75
CA PRO A 4 5.61 22.11 22.49
C PRO A 4 4.21 22.62 22.09
N TRP A 5 4.06 23.94 21.87
CA TRP A 5 2.80 24.55 21.46
C TRP A 5 2.27 24.04 20.10
N LYS A 6 3.16 23.59 19.20
CA LYS A 6 2.75 22.99 17.92
C LYS A 6 2.17 21.60 18.13
N ILE A 7 2.65 20.86 19.12
CA ILE A 7 2.15 19.52 19.45
C ILE A 7 0.74 19.64 20.03
N GLU A 8 0.52 20.56 20.97
CA GLU A 8 -0.79 20.82 21.57
C GLU A 8 -1.82 21.22 20.49
N SER A 9 -1.44 22.13 19.59
CA SER A 9 -2.29 22.56 18.47
C SER A 9 -2.69 21.39 17.56
N LEU A 10 -1.78 20.44 17.30
CA LEU A 10 -2.09 19.25 16.49
C LEU A 10 -3.06 18.31 17.22
N VAL A 11 -2.86 18.09 18.53
CA VAL A 11 -3.76 17.26 19.33
C VAL A 11 -5.16 17.86 19.39
N GLU A 12 -5.29 19.18 19.50
CA GLU A 12 -6.59 19.86 19.44
C GLU A 12 -7.30 19.63 18.11
N LEU A 13 -6.59 19.70 16.98
CA LEU A 13 -7.17 19.43 15.66
C LEU A 13 -7.68 17.99 15.55
N ILE A 14 -6.95 17.02 16.08
CA ILE A 14 -7.38 15.62 16.13
C ILE A 14 -8.64 15.49 16.99
N ARG A 15 -8.66 16.12 18.17
CA ARG A 15 -9.81 16.10 19.09
C ARG A 15 -11.07 16.77 18.53
N ARG A 16 -10.93 17.72 17.60
CA ARG A 16 -12.09 18.28 16.86
C ARG A 16 -12.76 17.26 15.94
N ARG A 17 -11.98 16.36 15.34
CA ARG A 17 -12.49 15.32 14.43
C ARG A 17 -12.87 14.02 15.15
N TYR A 18 -12.17 13.72 16.24
CA TYR A 18 -12.32 12.55 17.09
C TYR A 18 -12.42 13.03 18.55
N PRO A 19 -13.63 13.36 19.03
CA PRO A 19 -13.82 13.78 20.42
C PRO A 19 -13.25 12.76 21.40
N GLU A 20 -12.68 13.24 22.51
CA GLU A 20 -12.07 12.39 23.55
C GLU A 20 -10.88 11.53 23.08
N TRP A 21 -10.28 11.86 21.92
CA TRP A 21 -9.09 11.18 21.43
C TRP A 21 -7.95 11.20 22.47
N GLN A 22 -7.47 9.99 22.78
CA GLN A 22 -6.32 9.73 23.66
C GLN A 22 -5.13 9.19 22.87
N ASP A 23 -5.38 8.27 21.94
CA ASP A 23 -4.37 7.60 21.14
C ASP A 23 -4.97 7.01 19.85
N PHE A 24 -4.14 6.29 19.09
CA PHE A 24 -4.52 5.68 17.82
C PHE A 24 -5.47 4.47 17.93
N THR A 25 -5.84 4.05 19.14
CA THR A 25 -6.84 3.00 19.37
C THR A 25 -8.27 3.55 19.42
N HIS A 26 -8.44 4.88 19.35
CA HIS A 26 -9.76 5.53 19.33
C HIS A 26 -10.70 4.88 18.28
N PRO A 27 -11.89 4.37 18.65
CA PRO A 27 -12.70 3.50 17.78
C PRO A 27 -13.03 4.10 16.41
N GLN A 28 -13.40 5.38 16.37
CA GLN A 28 -13.73 6.06 15.11
C GLN A 28 -12.47 6.32 14.27
N PHE A 29 -11.32 6.55 14.90
CA PHE A 29 -10.05 6.72 14.17
C PHE A 29 -9.62 5.39 13.56
N VAL A 30 -9.72 4.29 14.32
CA VAL A 30 -9.45 2.95 13.82
C VAL A 30 -10.34 2.64 12.61
N LYS A 31 -11.64 2.93 12.71
CA LYS A 31 -12.59 2.72 11.62
C LYS A 31 -12.24 3.56 10.38
N ASP A 32 -11.96 4.85 10.57
CA ASP A 32 -11.79 5.79 9.46
C ASP A 32 -10.41 5.67 8.80
N GLU A 33 -9.36 5.32 9.56
CA GLU A 33 -7.97 5.43 9.10
C GLU A 33 -7.15 4.14 9.16
N ILE A 34 -7.50 3.16 9.99
CA ILE A 34 -6.69 1.96 10.20
C ILE A 34 -7.31 0.75 9.51
N ALA A 35 -8.61 0.52 9.71
CA ALA A 35 -9.28 -0.72 9.34
C ALA A 35 -9.15 -1.05 7.85
N TYR A 36 -9.36 -0.07 6.97
CA TYR A 36 -9.23 -0.29 5.52
C TYR A 36 -7.78 -0.54 5.10
N LYS A 37 -6.80 0.10 5.75
CA LYS A 37 -5.36 -0.12 5.45
C LYS A 37 -4.94 -1.53 5.87
N GLN A 38 -5.40 -1.97 7.05
CA GLN A 38 -5.18 -3.35 7.51
C GLN A 38 -5.83 -4.37 6.56
N ALA A 39 -7.05 -4.10 6.09
CA ALA A 39 -7.71 -4.96 5.10
C ALA A 39 -6.91 -5.07 3.80
N THR A 40 -6.34 -3.97 3.29
CA THR A 40 -5.46 -3.99 2.12
C THR A 40 -4.17 -4.76 2.38
N ILE A 41 -3.59 -4.64 3.57
CA ILE A 41 -2.40 -5.44 3.96
C ILE A 41 -2.75 -6.94 3.94
N SER A 42 -3.90 -7.34 4.50
CA SER A 42 -4.35 -8.73 4.46
C SER A 42 -4.52 -9.25 3.03
N LYS A 43 -5.14 -8.46 2.14
CA LYS A 43 -5.26 -8.80 0.72
C LYS A 43 -3.91 -8.89 0.03
N ALA A 44 -2.98 -7.99 0.33
CA ALA A 44 -1.64 -8.01 -0.24
C ALA A 44 -0.85 -9.24 0.22
N ALA A 45 -1.00 -9.64 1.50
CA ALA A 45 -0.40 -10.86 2.02
C ALA A 45 -0.94 -12.12 1.31
N GLU A 46 -2.20 -12.12 0.88
CA GLU A 46 -2.78 -13.20 0.09
C GLU A 46 -2.28 -13.18 -1.37
N LEU A 47 -2.51 -12.06 -2.07
CA LEU A 47 -2.30 -11.94 -3.53
C LEU A 47 -0.82 -11.85 -3.91
N LEU A 48 0.00 -11.22 -3.06
CA LEU A 48 1.39 -10.89 -3.33
C LEU A 48 2.34 -11.62 -2.36
N SER A 49 1.91 -12.71 -1.71
CA SER A 49 2.83 -13.53 -0.90
C SER A 49 4.05 -14.00 -1.71
N LYS A 50 5.16 -14.26 -1.01
CA LYS A 50 6.38 -14.82 -1.62
C LYS A 50 6.08 -16.09 -2.43
N SER A 51 5.23 -16.97 -1.90
CA SER A 51 4.81 -18.19 -2.57
C SER A 51 3.95 -17.91 -3.81
N ALA A 52 2.96 -17.02 -3.71
CA ALA A 52 2.12 -16.66 -4.86
C ALA A 52 2.94 -16.03 -6.00
N LEU A 53 3.81 -15.07 -5.68
CA LEU A 53 4.67 -14.44 -6.69
C LEU A 53 5.65 -15.43 -7.31
N ASN A 54 6.28 -16.30 -6.52
CA ASN A 54 7.18 -17.32 -7.05
C ASN A 54 6.44 -18.30 -7.97
N ALA A 55 5.21 -18.70 -7.64
CA ALA A 55 4.40 -19.59 -8.48
C ALA A 55 4.06 -18.94 -9.82
N LEU A 56 3.55 -17.70 -9.81
CA LEU A 56 3.23 -16.95 -11.03
C LEU A 56 4.46 -16.79 -11.94
N ILE A 57 5.61 -16.42 -11.36
CA ILE A 57 6.87 -16.26 -12.11
C ILE A 57 7.33 -17.60 -12.70
N ALA A 58 7.29 -18.68 -11.93
CA ALA A 58 7.71 -20.00 -12.39
C ALA A 58 6.82 -20.55 -13.52
N ASN A 59 5.53 -20.24 -13.48
CA ASN A 59 4.57 -20.64 -14.51
C ASN A 59 4.51 -19.70 -15.72
N GLY A 60 5.22 -18.57 -15.69
CA GLY A 60 5.16 -17.55 -16.74
C GLY A 60 3.85 -16.73 -16.75
N GLU A 61 3.09 -16.74 -15.66
CA GLU A 61 1.81 -16.03 -15.48
C GLU A 61 2.04 -14.55 -15.15
N PHE A 62 2.79 -13.86 -16.01
CA PHE A 62 3.24 -12.48 -15.75
C PHE A 62 2.10 -11.45 -15.86
N ASP A 63 1.09 -11.71 -16.70
CA ASP A 63 -0.09 -10.85 -16.81
C ASP A 63 -0.86 -10.84 -15.48
N GLU A 64 -1.15 -12.02 -14.93
CA GLU A 64 -1.81 -12.19 -13.64
C GLU A 64 -0.98 -11.55 -12.50
N CYS A 65 0.35 -11.67 -12.54
CA CYS A 65 1.21 -10.99 -11.58
C CYS A 65 1.04 -9.46 -11.63
N VAL A 66 1.06 -8.85 -12.83
CA VAL A 66 0.84 -7.41 -12.99
C VAL A 66 -0.57 -7.02 -12.53
N GLU A 67 -1.59 -7.79 -12.87
CA GLU A 67 -2.98 -7.54 -12.45
C GLU A 67 -3.14 -7.57 -10.92
N ARG A 68 -2.49 -8.52 -10.23
CA ARG A 68 -2.52 -8.57 -8.76
C ARG A 68 -1.83 -7.38 -8.11
N VAL A 69 -0.70 -6.93 -8.68
CA VAL A 69 0.00 -5.74 -8.21
C VAL A 69 -0.86 -4.49 -8.42
N ASP A 70 -1.45 -4.33 -9.61
CA ASP A 70 -2.35 -3.21 -9.91
C ASP A 70 -3.59 -3.21 -9.01
N LYS A 71 -4.17 -4.39 -8.74
CA LYS A 71 -5.31 -4.54 -7.83
C LYS A 71 -5.00 -4.03 -6.42
N ILE A 72 -3.83 -4.38 -5.87
CA ILE A 72 -3.41 -3.86 -4.56
C ILE A 72 -3.10 -2.36 -4.61
N ALA A 73 -2.46 -1.88 -5.68
CA ALA A 73 -2.15 -0.47 -5.84
C ALA A 73 -3.41 0.41 -5.95
N ARG A 74 -4.53 -0.14 -6.41
CA ARG A 74 -5.83 0.55 -6.52
C ARG A 74 -6.82 0.23 -5.41
N ASP A 75 -6.50 -0.67 -4.48
CA ASP A 75 -7.45 -1.16 -3.47
C ASP A 75 -7.93 -0.05 -2.53
N ASN A 76 -7.09 0.97 -2.31
CA ASN A 76 -7.45 2.14 -1.52
C ASN A 76 -6.65 3.38 -1.96
N ASN A 77 -6.93 4.52 -1.31
CA ASN A 77 -6.34 5.81 -1.64
C ASN A 77 -4.85 5.97 -1.25
N MET A 78 -4.18 4.91 -0.79
CA MET A 78 -2.77 4.97 -0.39
C MET A 78 -1.83 5.07 -1.59
N LEU A 79 -2.18 4.41 -2.71
CA LEU A 79 -1.37 4.36 -3.93
C LEU A 79 -2.14 4.80 -5.19
N GLY A 80 -3.47 4.80 -5.15
CA GLY A 80 -4.32 5.31 -6.24
C GLY A 80 -5.02 6.61 -5.84
N ARG A 81 -4.65 7.73 -6.47
CA ARG A 81 -5.53 8.92 -6.50
C ARG A 81 -6.40 8.83 -7.75
N ASN A 82 -7.71 9.05 -7.59
CA ASN A 82 -8.67 9.11 -8.71
C ASN A 82 -8.38 10.23 -9.73
N VAL A 83 -7.43 11.13 -9.45
CA VAL A 83 -7.02 12.21 -10.36
C VAL A 83 -5.57 12.61 -10.06
N PRO A 84 -4.73 12.86 -11.08
CA PRO A 84 -4.94 12.65 -12.51
C PRO A 84 -4.56 11.23 -12.97
N SER A 85 -4.98 10.86 -14.18
CA SER A 85 -4.70 9.61 -14.92
C SER A 85 -3.22 9.31 -15.19
N ALA A 86 -2.31 10.04 -14.54
CA ALA A 86 -0.87 9.89 -14.51
C ALA A 86 -0.41 9.62 -13.07
N GLY A 87 -1.04 8.64 -12.42
CA GLY A 87 -0.62 8.14 -11.11
C GLY A 87 0.56 7.18 -11.23
N ASP A 88 1.18 6.84 -10.10
CA ASP A 88 2.32 5.94 -10.01
C ASP A 88 2.05 4.53 -10.60
N THR A 89 0.78 4.19 -10.83
CA THR A 89 0.32 2.90 -11.40
C THR A 89 0.28 2.86 -12.93
N ALA A 90 0.48 3.99 -13.63
CA ALA A 90 0.42 4.05 -15.09
C ALA A 90 1.42 3.08 -15.78
N VAL A 91 2.55 2.81 -15.11
CA VAL A 91 3.59 1.88 -15.55
C VAL A 91 3.05 0.46 -15.79
N PHE A 92 2.03 0.02 -15.06
CA PHE A 92 1.46 -1.32 -15.20
C PHE A 92 0.75 -1.54 -16.54
N THR A 93 0.28 -0.46 -17.17
CA THR A 93 -0.45 -0.51 -18.45
C THR A 93 0.40 -0.14 -19.66
N HIS A 94 1.70 0.12 -19.47
CA HIS A 94 2.57 0.56 -20.56
C HIS A 94 2.77 -0.59 -21.58
N PRO A 95 2.54 -0.37 -22.89
CA PRO A 95 2.61 -1.44 -23.89
C PRO A 95 3.97 -2.14 -23.98
N SER A 96 5.05 -1.45 -23.61
CA SER A 96 6.41 -1.98 -23.63
C SER A 96 6.92 -2.46 -22.25
N LEU A 97 6.02 -2.68 -21.29
CA LEU A 97 6.42 -3.20 -19.98
C LEU A 97 6.99 -4.62 -20.15
N ASP A 98 8.27 -4.79 -19.80
CA ASP A 98 8.88 -6.12 -19.63
C ASP A 98 8.32 -6.78 -18.37
N LYS A 99 7.17 -7.44 -18.53
CA LYS A 99 6.42 -8.08 -17.43
C LYS A 99 7.26 -9.13 -16.68
N PRO A 100 8.03 -10.02 -17.34
CA PRO A 100 8.94 -10.93 -16.66
C PRO A 100 9.93 -10.24 -15.71
N THR A 101 10.64 -9.23 -16.21
CA THR A 101 11.60 -8.46 -15.39
C THR A 101 10.87 -7.72 -14.27
N PHE A 102 9.76 -7.06 -14.59
CA PHE A 102 8.94 -6.33 -13.62
C PHE A 102 8.51 -7.22 -12.44
N CYS A 103 7.89 -8.38 -12.73
CA CYS A 103 7.43 -9.31 -11.69
C CYS A 103 8.59 -9.83 -10.83
N THR A 104 9.73 -10.14 -11.46
CA THR A 104 10.95 -10.55 -10.74
C THR A 104 11.44 -9.45 -9.80
N GLN A 105 11.45 -8.19 -10.25
CA GLN A 105 11.86 -7.06 -9.42
C GLN A 105 10.88 -6.77 -8.29
N ILE A 106 9.57 -6.87 -8.50
CA ILE A 106 8.57 -6.73 -7.43
C ILE A 106 8.79 -7.81 -6.35
N ARG A 107 8.96 -9.07 -6.75
CA ARG A 107 9.26 -10.16 -5.81
C ARG A 107 10.54 -9.89 -5.01
N ASN A 108 11.58 -9.38 -5.66
CA ASN A 108 12.84 -9.04 -4.99
C ASN A 108 12.74 -7.79 -4.10
N LEU A 109 11.90 -6.82 -4.45
CA LEU A 109 11.64 -5.66 -3.61
C LEU A 109 10.94 -6.06 -2.31
N LEU A 110 9.94 -6.95 -2.41
CA LEU A 110 9.13 -7.36 -1.25
C LEU A 110 9.80 -8.43 -0.39
N TYR A 111 10.58 -9.33 -1.00
CA TYR A 111 11.11 -10.54 -0.33
C TYR A 111 12.55 -10.90 -0.67
N GLY A 112 13.25 -10.03 -1.40
CA GLY A 112 14.67 -10.21 -1.64
C GLY A 112 15.46 -9.94 -0.37
N ASP A 113 16.61 -10.61 -0.24
CA ASP A 113 17.51 -10.42 0.89
C ASP A 113 18.16 -9.04 0.76
N ARG A 114 17.54 -8.04 1.38
CA ARG A 114 18.12 -6.71 1.58
C ARG A 114 18.16 -6.43 3.08
N PRO A 115 19.27 -5.87 3.60
CA PRO A 115 19.26 -5.36 4.95
C PRO A 115 18.17 -4.27 5.05
N THR A 116 17.25 -4.43 6.02
CA THR A 116 16.33 -3.35 6.40
C THR A 116 17.16 -2.13 6.81
N PRO A 117 16.83 -0.91 6.31
CA PRO A 117 17.47 0.32 6.75
C PRO A 117 17.38 0.53 8.27
#